data_AF-A0A2W5MRM0-F1
#
_entry.id   AF-A0A2W5MRM0-F1
#
_cell.length_a   1.000
_cell.length_b   1.000
_cell.length_c   1.000
_cell.angle_alpha   90.00
_cell.angle_beta   90.00
_cell.angle_gamma   90.00
#
_symmetry.space_group_name_H-M   'P 1'
#
loop_
_entity.id
_entity.type
_entity.pdbx_description
1 polymer ?
#
loop_
_entity_poly.entity_id
_entity_poly.type
_entity_poly.pdbx_seq_one_letter_code
_entity_poly.pdbx_strand_id
1 'polypeptide(L)'
;MPIKRDILQDVCNLVTGQVKDLYPDLALSFIPHEAGQFHEVVDASEHGLDRHPAAKIAQSILDKNNNRELSSFLGMAIHSEVKWLGLASKESMLALFNINTDEFDNAKDLRRAIYHLAWHAIDLVEIRQRPEYAAKFRSGPMIPKRSPMNLARLNLQADVFSAILCGLQGEDNALDVLAQNRAADSIMPVHARRAEDYPFVIALESAKYAYDQILALKPQRAKFLFYARQLATEVGKTFDDGSIRNWWGFSEPAQDMAWRNLPPEVILGSAVNTSEDPFVRATGHLVADITGIGPTATSKLGNIHNAYIKSEHNSLLHREMVEKAFEEAIARGVSEESGQPLIAAANAQNEFLAEGNILGWCAHALQAAARAFDSAILSGASPLQAARLEFEGTKDTTSWDMLKKVGDSIIEQKRKGLATTLGSIAEICHNNHPALAPILGSIRMTMKDPDFIKRLEAANDFAVRGPSAAPSASPAPKAPTPSAPAYSAPAFSAPGLGLGGGSSHHHAMMEQMRREKMLKDSGEKTDK
;
A
#
# COMPACT_ATOMS: atom_id res chain seq x y z
N MET A 1 14.81 10.46 -9.08
CA MET A 1 15.59 10.07 -10.28
C MET A 1 15.76 8.57 -10.18
N PRO A 2 15.42 7.77 -11.20
CA PRO A 2 15.43 6.31 -11.08
C PRO A 2 16.82 5.79 -10.72
N ILE A 3 16.88 4.79 -9.83
CA ILE A 3 18.14 4.15 -9.45
C ILE A 3 18.75 3.48 -10.67
N LYS A 4 20.00 3.84 -10.99
CA LYS A 4 20.74 3.18 -12.07
C LYS A 4 20.96 1.71 -11.74
N ARG A 5 20.76 0.85 -12.75
CA ARG A 5 20.93 -0.61 -12.64
C ARG A 5 22.28 -1.03 -12.06
N ASP A 6 23.36 -0.34 -12.40
CA ASP A 6 24.71 -0.65 -11.90
C ASP A 6 24.82 -0.46 -10.38
N ILE A 7 24.22 0.62 -9.85
CA ILE A 7 24.19 0.91 -8.41
C ILE A 7 23.43 -0.18 -7.66
N LEU A 8 22.28 -0.59 -8.20
CA LEU A 8 21.49 -1.68 -7.64
C LEU A 8 22.28 -2.99 -7.61
N GLN A 9 22.95 -3.33 -8.72
CA GLN A 9 23.76 -4.54 -8.81
C GLN A 9 24.91 -4.51 -7.79
N ASP A 10 25.59 -3.37 -7.63
CA ASP A 10 26.67 -3.19 -6.67
C ASP A 10 26.19 -3.38 -5.23
N VAL A 11 25.04 -2.79 -4.86
CA VAL A 11 24.43 -2.96 -3.54
C VAL A 11 24.05 -4.42 -3.30
N CYS A 12 23.35 -5.05 -4.23
CA CYS A 12 22.95 -6.47 -4.14
C CYS A 12 24.16 -7.40 -4.00
N ASN A 13 25.23 -7.16 -4.79
CA ASN A 13 26.47 -7.94 -4.72
C ASN A 13 27.18 -7.75 -3.37
N LEU A 14 27.24 -6.52 -2.86
CA LEU A 14 27.83 -6.22 -1.56
C LEU A 14 27.11 -6.97 -0.44
N VAL A 15 25.77 -6.90 -0.39
CA VAL A 15 24.98 -7.59 0.63
C VAL A 15 25.14 -9.11 0.50
N THR A 16 25.10 -9.63 -0.73
CA THR A 16 25.28 -11.06 -1.00
C THR A 16 26.63 -11.56 -0.49
N GLY A 17 27.71 -10.81 -0.75
CA GLY A 17 29.05 -11.16 -0.26
C GLY A 17 29.10 -11.20 1.27
N GLN A 18 28.59 -10.17 1.93
CA GLN A 18 28.59 -10.09 3.39
C GLN A 18 27.77 -11.22 4.03
N VAL A 19 26.57 -11.50 3.52
CA VAL A 19 25.72 -12.58 4.05
C VAL A 19 26.37 -13.94 3.86
N LYS A 20 27.00 -14.17 2.71
CA LYS A 20 27.70 -15.43 2.41
C LYS A 20 28.87 -15.70 3.36
N ASP A 21 29.55 -14.67 3.84
CA ASP A 21 30.65 -14.82 4.81
C ASP A 21 30.18 -15.41 6.15
N LEU A 22 28.94 -15.13 6.56
CA LEU A 22 28.35 -15.66 7.81
C LEU A 22 27.44 -16.88 7.60
N TYR A 23 26.79 -16.97 6.43
CA TYR A 23 25.86 -18.03 6.04
C TYR A 23 26.30 -18.63 4.69
N PRO A 24 27.32 -19.50 4.65
CA PRO A 24 27.94 -19.95 3.41
C PRO A 24 27.02 -20.79 2.51
N ASP A 25 26.00 -21.41 3.09
CA ASP A 25 25.01 -22.24 2.37
C ASP A 25 23.81 -21.42 1.86
N LEU A 26 23.75 -20.11 2.15
CA LEU A 26 22.70 -19.20 1.72
C LEU A 26 23.18 -18.31 0.55
N ALA A 27 22.56 -18.47 -0.61
CA ALA A 27 22.66 -17.55 -1.73
C ALA A 27 21.47 -16.58 -1.73
N LEU A 28 21.71 -15.32 -2.09
CA LEU A 28 20.67 -14.31 -2.27
C LEU A 28 20.51 -14.01 -3.76
N SER A 29 19.27 -13.98 -4.25
CA SER A 29 18.95 -13.62 -5.63
C SER A 29 17.91 -12.50 -5.66
N PHE A 30 18.35 -11.34 -6.11
CA PHE A 30 17.54 -10.13 -6.25
C PHE A 30 17.06 -10.01 -7.69
N ILE A 31 15.75 -9.83 -7.87
CA ILE A 31 15.08 -9.73 -9.17
C ILE A 31 14.57 -8.30 -9.29
N PRO A 32 15.35 -7.40 -9.93
CA PRO A 32 14.97 -6.01 -10.03
C PRO A 32 13.97 -5.78 -11.16
N HIS A 33 13.00 -4.91 -10.94
CA HIS A 33 12.02 -4.51 -11.94
C HIS A 33 11.58 -3.05 -11.71
N GLU A 34 10.90 -2.49 -12.71
CA GLU A 34 10.12 -1.25 -12.58
C GLU A 34 8.64 -1.61 -12.41
N ALA A 35 7.81 -0.63 -12.04
CA ALA A 35 6.38 -0.83 -11.87
C ALA A 35 5.71 -1.38 -13.14
N GLY A 36 4.99 -2.49 -12.99
CA GLY A 36 4.26 -3.16 -14.07
C GLY A 36 5.10 -4.09 -14.94
N GLN A 37 6.40 -4.23 -14.66
CA GLN A 37 7.31 -5.10 -15.42
C GLN A 37 7.59 -6.45 -14.72
N PHE A 38 7.11 -6.65 -13.49
CA PHE A 38 7.57 -7.80 -12.69
C PHE A 38 7.29 -9.14 -13.35
N HIS A 39 6.10 -9.29 -13.97
CA HIS A 39 5.73 -10.51 -14.68
C HIS A 39 6.71 -10.87 -15.80
N GLU A 40 7.07 -9.90 -16.65
CA GLU A 40 8.00 -10.08 -17.76
C GLU A 40 9.43 -10.42 -17.28
N VAL A 41 9.85 -9.79 -16.18
CA VAL A 41 11.17 -10.03 -15.58
C VAL A 41 11.25 -11.43 -14.97
N VAL A 42 10.18 -11.91 -14.34
CA VAL A 42 10.12 -13.28 -13.79
C VAL A 42 10.28 -14.32 -14.90
N ASP A 43 9.58 -14.15 -16.02
CA ASP A 43 9.68 -15.06 -17.17
C ASP A 43 11.11 -15.07 -17.76
N ALA A 44 11.77 -13.92 -17.79
CA ALA A 44 13.17 -13.81 -18.24
C ALA A 44 14.20 -14.34 -17.22
N SER A 45 13.86 -14.43 -15.94
CA SER A 45 14.78 -14.78 -14.85
C SER A 45 15.15 -16.27 -14.79
N GLU A 46 14.41 -17.13 -15.50
CA GLU A 46 14.60 -18.59 -15.53
C GLU A 46 16.06 -18.99 -15.82
N HIS A 47 16.68 -18.33 -16.81
CA HIS A 47 18.03 -18.62 -17.27
C HIS A 47 19.13 -18.18 -16.26
N GLY A 48 18.81 -17.21 -15.40
CA GLY A 48 19.74 -16.68 -14.39
C GLY A 48 19.91 -17.61 -13.19
N LEU A 49 18.90 -18.43 -12.89
CA LEU A 49 18.86 -19.29 -11.71
C LEU A 49 19.40 -20.70 -11.95
N ASP A 50 19.46 -21.16 -13.21
CA ASP A 50 19.76 -22.54 -13.62
C ASP A 50 21.04 -23.14 -13.04
N ARG A 51 22.01 -22.31 -12.68
CA ARG A 51 23.29 -22.76 -12.10
C ARG A 51 23.19 -23.15 -10.63
N HIS A 52 22.10 -22.78 -9.93
CA HIS A 52 21.92 -23.08 -8.52
C HIS A 52 21.21 -24.43 -8.30
N PRO A 53 21.62 -25.29 -7.35
CA PRO A 53 20.98 -26.59 -7.10
C PRO A 53 19.47 -26.52 -6.79
N ALA A 54 19.02 -25.39 -6.25
CA ALA A 54 17.62 -25.13 -5.91
C ALA A 54 16.82 -24.40 -7.02
N ALA A 55 17.34 -24.25 -8.25
CA ALA A 55 16.76 -23.44 -9.32
C ALA A 55 15.29 -23.77 -9.62
N LYS A 56 14.96 -25.05 -9.82
CA LYS A 56 13.58 -25.49 -10.13
C LYS A 56 12.58 -25.15 -9.03
N ILE A 57 13.02 -25.22 -7.77
CA ILE A 57 12.18 -24.87 -6.62
C ILE A 57 12.00 -23.35 -6.55
N ALA A 58 13.08 -22.61 -6.83
CA ALA A 58 13.06 -21.17 -6.88
C ALA A 58 12.10 -20.65 -7.95
N GLN A 59 12.13 -21.21 -9.16
CA GLN A 59 11.19 -20.85 -10.24
C GLN A 59 9.73 -21.04 -9.79
N SER A 60 9.41 -22.15 -9.14
CA SER A 60 8.05 -22.38 -8.61
C SER A 60 7.62 -21.34 -7.56
N ILE A 61 8.55 -20.74 -6.81
CA ILE A 61 8.23 -19.63 -5.90
C ILE A 61 7.95 -18.35 -6.69
N LEU A 62 8.73 -18.05 -7.73
CA LEU A 62 8.54 -16.87 -8.56
C LEU A 62 7.21 -16.91 -9.30
N ASP A 63 6.91 -18.02 -9.97
CA ASP A 63 5.66 -18.18 -10.74
C ASP A 63 4.42 -17.96 -9.86
N LYS A 64 4.48 -18.38 -8.59
CA LYS A 64 3.38 -18.23 -7.63
C LYS A 64 3.23 -16.82 -7.04
N ASN A 65 4.24 -15.96 -7.21
CA ASN A 65 4.27 -14.62 -6.64
C ASN A 65 4.38 -13.53 -7.72
N ASN A 66 4.18 -13.86 -9.00
CA ASN A 66 4.39 -12.97 -10.17
C ASN A 66 3.48 -11.72 -10.22
N ASN A 67 2.61 -11.52 -9.24
CA ASN A 67 1.72 -10.37 -9.10
C ASN A 67 2.16 -9.39 -7.99
N ARG A 68 3.35 -9.57 -7.40
CA ARG A 68 3.89 -8.69 -6.37
C ARG A 68 4.73 -7.58 -6.99
N GLU A 69 4.15 -6.39 -7.07
CA GLU A 69 4.85 -5.20 -7.58
C GLU A 69 5.70 -4.48 -6.53
N LEU A 70 5.53 -4.78 -5.24
CA LEU A 70 6.28 -4.11 -4.17
C LEU A 70 7.52 -4.90 -3.75
N SER A 71 8.61 -4.23 -3.42
CA SER A 71 9.85 -4.89 -3.01
C SER A 71 9.63 -5.79 -1.80
N SER A 72 9.96 -7.08 -1.91
CA SER A 72 9.66 -8.04 -0.86
C SER A 72 10.56 -9.27 -0.90
N PHE A 73 10.58 -9.97 0.23
CA PHE A 73 11.14 -11.31 0.31
C PHE A 73 10.06 -12.32 -0.11
N LEU A 74 10.32 -13.08 -1.17
CA LEU A 74 9.36 -14.01 -1.77
C LEU A 74 9.39 -15.39 -1.07
N GLY A 75 10.57 -15.78 -0.58
CA GLY A 75 10.78 -17.05 0.09
C GLY A 75 12.16 -17.63 -0.16
N MET A 76 12.38 -18.83 0.37
CA MET A 76 13.65 -19.55 0.25
C MET A 76 13.44 -20.92 -0.40
N ALA A 77 14.19 -21.19 -1.47
CA ALA A 77 14.26 -22.48 -2.11
C ALA A 77 15.39 -23.31 -1.46
N ILE A 78 15.06 -24.51 -1.00
CA ILE A 78 16.01 -25.39 -0.32
C ILE A 78 16.23 -26.63 -1.16
N HIS A 79 17.48 -26.94 -1.46
CA HIS A 79 17.88 -28.22 -2.04
C HIS A 79 18.81 -28.95 -1.08
N SER A 80 18.57 -30.24 -0.87
CA SER A 80 19.45 -31.11 -0.08
C SER A 80 19.93 -32.26 -0.95
N GLU A 81 21.24 -32.34 -1.11
CA GLU A 81 21.91 -33.41 -1.84
C GLU A 81 22.46 -34.42 -0.84
N VAL A 82 22.02 -35.67 -0.94
CA VAL A 82 22.54 -36.77 -0.12
C VAL A 82 23.81 -37.31 -0.77
N LYS A 83 24.91 -37.29 -0.03
CA LYS A 83 26.22 -37.81 -0.42
C LYS A 83 26.56 -39.07 0.38
N TRP A 84 27.53 -39.85 -0.13
CA TRP A 84 28.09 -41.02 0.57
C TRP A 84 27.03 -42.01 1.07
N LEU A 85 26.15 -42.49 0.18
CA LEU A 85 25.13 -43.51 0.48
C LEU A 85 24.21 -43.16 1.68
N GLY A 86 23.99 -41.87 1.98
CA GLY A 86 23.13 -41.44 3.09
C GLY A 86 23.85 -40.93 4.33
N LEU A 87 25.19 -41.01 4.36
CA LEU A 87 25.98 -40.63 5.55
C LEU A 87 26.31 -39.14 5.62
N ALA A 88 26.14 -38.39 4.54
CA ALA A 88 26.35 -36.95 4.52
C ALA A 88 25.27 -36.25 3.67
N SER A 89 24.85 -35.05 4.05
CA SER A 89 23.99 -34.21 3.23
C SER A 89 24.63 -32.84 3.05
N LYS A 90 24.62 -32.31 1.83
CA LYS A 90 24.95 -30.91 1.56
C LYS A 90 23.67 -30.15 1.25
N GLU A 91 23.43 -29.06 1.97
CA GLU A 91 22.30 -28.18 1.70
C GLU A 91 22.74 -27.00 0.84
N SER A 92 21.82 -26.49 0.04
CA SER A 92 22.01 -25.27 -0.76
C SER A 92 20.71 -24.50 -0.75
N MET A 93 20.75 -23.29 -0.19
CA MET A 93 19.59 -22.44 0.02
C MET A 93 19.68 -21.22 -0.89
N LEU A 94 18.57 -20.88 -1.54
CA LEU A 94 18.45 -19.71 -2.40
C LEU A 94 17.27 -18.86 -1.95
N ALA A 95 17.57 -17.69 -1.39
CA ALA A 95 16.57 -16.68 -1.03
C ALA A 95 16.24 -15.80 -2.23
N LEU A 96 14.95 -15.59 -2.46
CA LEU A 96 14.44 -14.83 -3.60
C LEU A 96 13.81 -13.52 -3.13
N PHE A 97 14.16 -12.44 -3.82
CA PHE A 97 13.67 -11.10 -3.56
C PHE A 97 13.22 -10.46 -4.87
N ASN A 98 12.07 -9.79 -4.87
CA ASN A 98 11.75 -8.83 -5.93
C ASN A 98 12.09 -7.43 -5.42
N ILE A 99 12.68 -6.60 -6.28
CA ILE A 99 13.11 -5.24 -5.94
C ILE A 99 12.48 -4.30 -6.96
N ASN A 100 11.47 -3.54 -6.54
CA ASN A 100 10.90 -2.49 -7.35
C ASN A 100 11.77 -1.23 -7.22
N THR A 101 12.45 -0.88 -8.31
CA THR A 101 13.41 0.23 -8.31
C THR A 101 12.74 1.61 -8.20
N ASP A 102 11.44 1.71 -8.44
CA ASP A 102 10.66 2.94 -8.30
C ASP A 102 10.38 3.32 -6.83
N GLU A 103 10.61 2.40 -5.89
CA GLU A 103 10.41 2.64 -4.45
C GLU A 103 11.55 3.42 -3.78
N PHE A 104 12.66 3.66 -4.49
CA PHE A 104 13.89 4.17 -3.90
C PHE A 104 14.36 5.46 -4.57
N ASP A 105 14.49 6.52 -3.77
CA ASP A 105 14.97 7.81 -4.26
C ASP A 105 16.48 7.88 -4.42
N ASN A 106 17.22 7.09 -3.62
CA ASN A 106 18.67 7.10 -3.59
C ASN A 106 19.28 5.75 -3.17
N ALA A 107 20.59 5.62 -3.39
CA ALA A 107 21.34 4.39 -3.14
C ALA A 107 21.39 3.98 -1.65
N LYS A 108 21.31 4.94 -0.71
CA LYS A 108 21.32 4.63 0.72
C LYS A 108 20.02 3.99 1.14
N ASP A 109 18.88 4.51 0.66
CA ASP A 109 17.56 3.93 0.95
C ASP A 109 17.41 2.55 0.32
N LEU A 110 17.87 2.37 -0.92
CA LEU A 110 17.96 1.05 -1.55
C LEU A 110 18.81 0.10 -0.69
N ARG A 111 20.03 0.48 -0.30
CA ARG A 111 20.91 -0.36 0.52
C ARG A 111 20.24 -0.76 1.84
N ARG A 112 19.60 0.17 2.53
CA ARG A 112 18.89 -0.11 3.78
C ARG A 112 17.76 -1.11 3.55
N ALA A 113 16.98 -0.94 2.48
CA ALA A 113 15.91 -1.87 2.13
C ALA A 113 16.44 -3.27 1.76
N ILE A 114 17.55 -3.36 1.03
CA ILE A 114 18.19 -4.65 0.73
C ILE A 114 18.66 -5.35 2.01
N TYR A 115 19.25 -4.62 2.97
CA TYR A 115 19.60 -5.20 4.26
C TYR A 115 18.38 -5.62 5.08
N HIS A 116 17.32 -4.80 5.08
CA HIS A 116 16.05 -5.15 5.71
C HIS A 116 15.53 -6.46 5.15
N LEU A 117 15.44 -6.61 3.83
CA LEU A 117 14.99 -7.84 3.18
C LEU A 117 15.92 -9.02 3.46
N ALA A 118 17.24 -8.82 3.43
CA ALA A 118 18.21 -9.87 3.74
C ALA A 118 18.01 -10.44 5.16
N TRP A 119 17.59 -9.63 6.13
CA TRP A 119 17.22 -10.10 7.46
C TRP A 119 16.12 -11.17 7.43
N HIS A 120 15.10 -11.01 6.58
CA HIS A 120 14.02 -12.00 6.47
C HIS A 120 14.54 -13.37 6.02
N ALA A 121 15.53 -13.40 5.13
CA ALA A 121 16.18 -14.64 4.72
C ALA A 121 17.06 -15.23 5.82
N ILE A 122 17.84 -14.38 6.51
CA ILE A 122 18.69 -14.80 7.64
C ILE A 122 17.83 -15.42 8.75
N ASP A 123 16.76 -14.73 9.18
CA ASP A 123 15.83 -15.23 10.19
C ASP A 123 15.20 -16.56 9.76
N LEU A 124 14.88 -16.72 8.48
CA LEU A 124 14.33 -17.97 7.97
C LEU A 124 15.33 -19.14 8.04
N VAL A 125 16.62 -18.88 7.77
CA VAL A 125 17.69 -19.86 7.97
C VAL A 125 17.80 -20.25 9.45
N GLU A 126 17.68 -19.29 10.37
CA GLU A 126 17.75 -19.57 11.80
C GLU A 126 16.54 -20.33 12.35
N ILE A 127 15.34 -19.99 11.88
CA ILE A 127 14.13 -20.77 12.16
C ILE A 127 14.29 -22.20 11.67
N ARG A 128 14.84 -22.37 10.46
CA ARG A 128 15.07 -23.68 9.86
C ARG A 128 16.02 -24.56 10.68
N GLN A 129 17.02 -23.97 11.34
CA GLN A 129 17.96 -24.70 12.19
C GLN A 129 17.30 -25.32 13.43
N ARG A 130 16.07 -24.92 13.79
CA ARG A 130 15.33 -25.54 14.90
C ARG A 130 14.87 -26.95 14.50
N PRO A 131 14.94 -27.94 15.41
CA PRO A 131 14.63 -29.34 15.09
C PRO A 131 13.27 -29.57 14.43
N GLU A 132 12.24 -28.83 14.88
CA GLU A 132 10.87 -28.89 14.37
C GLU A 132 10.73 -28.48 12.89
N TYR A 133 11.59 -27.58 12.40
CA TYR A 133 11.58 -27.09 11.03
C TYR A 133 12.60 -27.80 10.14
N ALA A 134 13.76 -28.19 10.71
CA ALA A 134 14.81 -28.90 9.99
C ALA A 134 14.28 -30.17 9.31
N ALA A 135 13.50 -30.97 10.05
CA ALA A 135 12.90 -32.21 9.55
C ALA A 135 11.81 -31.96 8.50
N LYS A 136 11.01 -30.90 8.67
CA LYS A 136 9.87 -30.58 7.79
C LYS A 136 10.29 -30.03 6.44
N PHE A 137 11.40 -29.30 6.39
CA PHE A 137 11.85 -28.57 5.20
C PHE A 137 13.17 -29.11 4.61
N ARG A 138 13.36 -30.43 4.56
CA ARG A 138 14.60 -31.03 4.02
C ARG A 138 14.91 -30.59 2.58
N SER A 139 13.89 -30.40 1.75
CA SER A 139 13.99 -29.87 0.40
C SER A 139 12.64 -29.28 0.01
N GLY A 140 12.63 -28.27 -0.85
CA GLY A 140 11.40 -27.60 -1.31
C GLY A 140 11.32 -26.12 -0.92
N PRO A 141 10.17 -25.47 -1.21
CA PRO A 141 9.98 -24.07 -0.93
C PRO A 141 9.66 -23.85 0.55
N MET A 142 10.33 -22.87 1.17
CA MET A 142 10.05 -22.38 2.51
C MET A 142 9.58 -20.93 2.42
N ILE A 143 8.28 -20.73 2.58
CA ILE A 143 7.64 -19.40 2.58
C ILE A 143 7.00 -19.23 3.97
N PRO A 144 7.55 -18.36 4.84
CA PRO A 144 7.04 -18.21 6.19
C PRO A 144 5.68 -17.51 6.17
N LYS A 145 4.63 -18.21 6.59
CA LYS A 145 3.35 -17.58 6.93
C LYS A 145 3.46 -17.02 8.35
N ARG A 146 3.51 -15.70 8.48
CA ARG A 146 3.62 -15.01 9.77
C ARG A 146 2.27 -14.41 10.16
N SER A 147 1.92 -14.49 11.45
CA SER A 147 0.86 -13.65 11.99
C SER A 147 1.27 -12.18 11.92
N PRO A 148 0.34 -11.21 11.91
CA PRO A 148 0.66 -9.79 11.91
C PRO A 148 1.64 -9.41 13.03
N MET A 149 1.46 -9.97 14.23
CA MET A 149 2.35 -9.73 15.37
C MET A 149 3.78 -10.22 15.09
N ASN A 150 3.93 -11.43 14.55
CA ASN A 150 5.24 -11.98 14.21
C ASN A 150 5.90 -11.25 13.05
N LEU A 151 5.11 -10.71 12.11
CA LEU A 151 5.62 -9.86 11.04
C LEU A 151 6.13 -8.53 11.57
N ALA A 152 5.36 -7.84 12.43
CA ALA A 152 5.77 -6.58 13.05
C ALA A 152 7.06 -6.72 13.87
N ARG A 153 7.16 -7.80 14.67
CA ARG A 153 8.40 -8.12 15.40
C ARG A 153 9.59 -8.33 14.47
N LEU A 154 9.39 -9.10 13.41
CA LEU A 154 10.43 -9.36 12.43
C LEU A 154 10.88 -8.08 11.72
N ASN A 155 9.93 -7.22 11.33
CA ASN A 155 10.22 -5.94 10.68
C ASN A 155 10.98 -5.00 11.62
N LEU A 156 10.65 -4.99 12.93
CA LEU A 156 11.45 -4.26 13.92
C LEU A 156 12.88 -4.77 13.97
N GLN A 157 13.08 -6.09 13.99
CA GLN A 157 14.44 -6.66 13.95
C GLN A 157 15.17 -6.35 12.64
N ALA A 158 14.47 -6.40 11.51
CA ALA A 158 15.01 -6.07 10.19
C ALA A 158 15.40 -4.59 10.07
N ASP A 159 14.59 -3.69 10.63
CA ASP A 159 14.88 -2.26 10.69
C ASP A 159 16.11 -2.00 11.58
N VAL A 160 16.18 -2.61 12.77
CA VAL A 160 17.36 -2.53 13.65
C VAL A 160 18.61 -3.08 12.94
N PHE A 161 18.50 -4.25 12.32
CA PHE A 161 19.59 -4.90 11.59
C PHE A 161 20.13 -4.00 10.49
N SER A 162 19.24 -3.48 9.64
CA SER A 162 19.61 -2.66 8.49
C SER A 162 20.22 -1.32 8.91
N ALA A 163 19.64 -0.64 9.90
CA ALA A 163 20.14 0.64 10.39
C ALA A 163 21.52 0.52 11.04
N ILE A 164 21.71 -0.48 11.91
CA ILE A 164 23.00 -0.73 12.56
C ILE A 164 24.07 -1.07 11.53
N LEU A 165 23.75 -1.92 10.56
CA LEU A 165 24.72 -2.33 9.55
C LEU A 165 25.13 -1.15 8.65
N CYS A 166 24.18 -0.30 8.24
CA CYS A 166 24.48 0.95 7.55
C CYS A 166 25.35 1.88 8.41
N GLY A 167 25.02 2.02 9.70
CA GLY A 167 25.82 2.82 10.64
C GLY A 167 27.25 2.32 10.76
N LEU A 168 27.47 1.01 10.94
CA LEU A 168 28.81 0.42 10.99
C LEU A 168 29.60 0.64 9.69
N GLN A 169 28.91 0.80 8.57
CA GLN A 169 29.51 1.09 7.26
C GLN A 169 29.76 2.58 6.99
N GLY A 170 29.56 3.44 7.98
CA GLY A 170 29.85 4.88 7.92
C GLY A 170 28.66 5.75 7.52
N GLU A 171 27.42 5.26 7.64
CA GLU A 171 26.24 6.13 7.65
C GLU A 171 25.91 6.59 9.08
N ASP A 172 26.57 7.66 9.54
CA ASP A 172 26.51 8.12 10.94
C ASP A 172 25.08 8.34 11.49
N ASN A 173 24.13 8.73 10.64
CA ASN A 173 22.74 9.00 11.00
C ASN A 173 21.74 7.93 10.54
N ALA A 174 22.19 6.71 10.24
CA ALA A 174 21.33 5.66 9.68
C ALA A 174 20.10 5.33 10.54
N LEU A 175 20.26 5.30 11.87
CA LEU A 175 19.16 5.02 12.81
C LEU A 175 18.14 6.15 12.83
N ASP A 176 18.60 7.40 12.90
CA ASP A 176 17.73 8.58 12.91
C ASP A 176 16.96 8.73 11.61
N VAL A 177 17.62 8.55 10.47
CA VAL A 177 16.98 8.60 9.15
C VAL A 177 15.91 7.51 9.03
N LEU A 178 16.18 6.28 9.47
CA LEU A 178 15.17 5.23 9.44
C LEU A 178 14.00 5.54 10.36
N ALA A 179 14.26 6.02 11.58
CA ALA A 179 13.19 6.40 12.50
C ALA A 179 12.34 7.54 11.96
N GLN A 180 12.95 8.56 11.36
CA GLN A 180 12.25 9.66 10.72
C GLN A 180 11.33 9.17 9.61
N ASN A 181 11.83 8.26 8.75
CA ASN A 181 11.02 7.66 7.68
C ASN A 181 9.84 6.85 8.24
N ARG A 182 10.06 5.98 9.24
CA ARG A 182 9.00 5.16 9.85
C ARG A 182 7.98 5.99 10.63
N ALA A 183 8.43 7.06 11.29
CA ALA A 183 7.57 7.99 12.00
C ALA A 183 6.71 8.79 11.01
N ALA A 184 7.30 9.32 9.93
CA ALA A 184 6.57 10.00 8.87
C ALA A 184 5.56 9.06 8.18
N ASP A 185 5.97 7.82 7.89
CA ASP A 185 5.11 6.80 7.29
C ASP A 185 3.84 6.57 8.13
N SER A 186 3.90 6.72 9.45
CA SER A 186 2.75 6.48 10.33
C SER A 186 1.67 7.57 10.23
N ILE A 187 2.04 8.80 9.87
CA ILE A 187 1.15 9.97 9.83
C ILE A 187 0.92 10.52 8.41
N MET A 188 1.41 9.82 7.38
CA MET A 188 1.20 10.16 5.98
C MET A 188 0.69 8.93 5.21
N PRO A 189 -0.06 9.09 4.11
CA PRO A 189 -0.45 7.97 3.26
C PRO A 189 0.78 7.26 2.65
N VAL A 190 0.90 5.93 2.84
CA VAL A 190 2.00 5.13 2.29
C VAL A 190 1.47 3.92 1.52
N HIS A 191 1.69 3.89 0.20
CA HIS A 191 1.24 2.78 -0.66
C HIS A 191 2.10 1.52 -0.55
N ALA A 192 3.42 1.68 -0.33
CA ALA A 192 4.37 0.57 -0.40
C ALA A 192 4.34 -0.37 0.81
N ARG A 193 3.75 0.05 1.93
CA ARG A 193 3.77 -0.69 3.19
C ARG A 193 2.70 -0.22 4.15
N ARG A 194 2.32 -1.10 5.06
CA ARG A 194 1.49 -0.79 6.22
C ARG A 194 2.39 -0.27 7.35
N ALA A 195 2.30 1.00 7.69
CA ALA A 195 3.15 1.62 8.71
C ALA A 195 3.04 0.91 10.08
N GLU A 196 1.86 0.38 10.40
CA GLU A 196 1.61 -0.39 11.60
C GLU A 196 2.49 -1.65 11.72
N ASP A 197 2.96 -2.21 10.61
CA ASP A 197 3.83 -3.39 10.60
C ASP A 197 5.32 -3.07 10.88
N TYR A 198 5.68 -1.80 11.13
CA TYR A 198 7.08 -1.36 11.31
C TYR A 198 7.29 -0.56 12.61
N PRO A 199 7.34 -1.22 13.78
CA PRO A 199 7.44 -0.55 15.08
C PRO A 199 8.85 -0.03 15.44
N PHE A 200 9.73 0.21 14.46
CA PHE A 200 11.10 0.64 14.76
C PHE A 200 11.18 1.95 15.56
N VAL A 201 10.19 2.84 15.39
CA VAL A 201 10.10 4.13 16.10
C VAL A 201 10.19 3.96 17.61
N ILE A 202 9.46 3.00 18.19
CA ILE A 202 9.46 2.75 19.64
C ILE A 202 10.76 2.08 20.13
N ALA A 203 11.57 1.55 19.20
CA ALA A 203 12.84 0.88 19.49
C ALA A 203 14.08 1.75 19.25
N LEU A 204 13.92 2.99 18.78
CA LEU A 204 15.02 3.87 18.38
C LEU A 204 16.07 4.03 19.48
N GLU A 205 15.66 4.38 20.70
CA GLU A 205 16.59 4.63 21.81
C GLU A 205 17.33 3.36 22.24
N SER A 206 16.65 2.21 22.29
CA SER A 206 17.29 0.93 22.57
C SER A 206 18.29 0.55 21.47
N ALA A 207 17.96 0.81 20.20
CA ALA A 207 18.84 0.57 19.07
C ALA A 207 20.07 1.48 19.08
N LYS A 208 19.91 2.78 19.39
CA LYS A 208 21.02 3.73 19.56
C LYS A 208 21.96 3.31 20.68
N TYR A 209 21.40 3.02 21.86
CA TYR A 209 22.18 2.57 23.00
C TYR A 209 22.98 1.30 22.71
N ALA A 210 22.39 0.34 22.00
CA ALA A 210 23.07 -0.88 21.58
C ALA A 210 24.15 -0.59 20.53
N TYR A 211 23.88 0.27 19.56
CA TYR A 211 24.82 0.68 18.52
C TYR A 211 26.06 1.38 19.10
N ASP A 212 25.87 2.31 20.03
CA ASP A 212 26.97 3.04 20.69
C ASP A 212 27.90 2.11 21.47
N GLN A 213 27.34 1.10 22.14
CA GLN A 213 28.14 0.08 22.82
C GLN A 213 29.02 -0.70 21.84
N ILE A 214 28.50 -1.04 20.67
CA ILE A 214 29.30 -1.71 19.63
C ILE A 214 30.36 -0.77 19.06
N LEU A 215 30.04 0.50 18.79
CA LEU A 215 31.03 1.46 18.31
C LEU A 215 32.21 1.62 19.28
N ALA A 216 31.95 1.60 20.59
CA ALA A 216 32.99 1.65 21.61
C ALA A 216 33.98 0.48 21.52
N LEU A 217 33.56 -0.68 21.01
CA LEU A 217 34.41 -1.85 20.80
C LEU A 217 35.31 -1.75 19.56
N LYS A 218 35.11 -0.74 18.70
CA LYS A 218 35.82 -0.56 17.41
C LYS A 218 35.84 -1.86 16.59
N PRO A 219 34.66 -2.38 16.20
CA PRO A 219 34.54 -3.68 15.58
C PRO A 219 35.30 -3.73 14.26
N GLN A 220 35.88 -4.89 13.95
CA GLN A 220 36.47 -5.13 12.64
C GLN A 220 35.36 -5.26 11.59
N ARG A 221 35.58 -4.71 10.40
CA ARG A 221 34.61 -4.72 9.29
C ARG A 221 34.05 -6.11 8.96
N ALA A 222 34.90 -7.15 9.05
CA ALA A 222 34.51 -8.53 8.82
C ALA A 222 33.45 -9.05 9.83
N LYS A 223 33.26 -8.38 10.98
CA LYS A 223 32.30 -8.75 12.02
C LYS A 223 31.04 -7.88 12.02
N PHE A 224 30.90 -6.90 11.14
CA PHE A 224 29.76 -5.97 11.15
C PHE A 224 28.42 -6.69 11.04
N LEU A 225 28.29 -7.63 10.10
CA LEU A 225 27.06 -8.40 9.93
C LEU A 225 26.70 -9.20 11.19
N PHE A 226 27.70 -9.81 11.82
CA PHE A 226 27.53 -10.56 13.07
C PHE A 226 26.98 -9.67 14.19
N TYR A 227 27.58 -8.50 14.40
CA TYR A 227 27.13 -7.56 15.42
C TYR A 227 25.74 -7.00 15.12
N ALA A 228 25.46 -6.60 13.87
CA ALA A 228 24.14 -6.13 13.47
C ALA A 228 23.06 -7.19 13.75
N ARG A 229 23.33 -8.45 13.41
CA ARG A 229 22.41 -9.58 13.68
C ARG A 229 22.19 -9.81 15.17
N GLN A 230 23.27 -9.80 15.95
CA GLN A 230 23.19 -9.98 17.40
C GLN A 230 22.32 -8.88 18.03
N LEU A 231 22.61 -7.61 17.72
CA LEU A 231 21.87 -6.48 18.27
C LEU A 231 20.41 -6.46 17.82
N ALA A 232 20.11 -6.75 16.55
CA ALA A 232 18.73 -6.87 16.08
C ALA A 232 17.94 -7.91 16.89
N THR A 233 18.57 -9.04 17.20
CA THR A 233 17.95 -10.08 18.02
C THR A 233 17.76 -9.64 19.48
N GLU A 234 18.76 -8.99 20.07
CA GLU A 234 18.73 -8.50 21.46
C GLU A 234 17.70 -7.40 21.66
N VAL A 235 17.73 -6.35 20.82
CA VAL A 235 16.75 -5.27 20.81
C VAL A 235 15.36 -5.84 20.53
N GLY A 236 15.20 -6.73 19.54
CA GLY A 236 13.90 -7.34 19.27
C GLY A 236 13.29 -8.12 20.43
N LYS A 237 14.11 -8.62 21.37
CA LYS A 237 13.63 -9.32 22.58
C LYS A 237 13.17 -8.37 23.69
N THR A 238 13.56 -7.10 23.67
CA THR A 238 13.11 -6.13 24.67
C THR A 238 11.69 -5.61 24.40
N PHE A 239 11.18 -5.81 23.18
CA PHE A 239 9.84 -5.39 22.77
C PHE A 239 8.89 -6.59 22.68
N ASP A 240 8.06 -6.71 23.71
CA ASP A 240 7.04 -7.74 23.81
C ASP A 240 5.81 -7.45 22.92
N ASP A 241 4.86 -8.40 22.89
CA ASP A 241 3.60 -8.23 22.16
C ASP A 241 2.83 -6.98 22.63
N GLY A 242 2.91 -6.62 23.91
CA GLY A 242 2.23 -5.45 24.48
C GLY A 242 2.75 -4.15 23.88
N SER A 243 4.07 -4.01 23.78
CA SER A 243 4.74 -2.86 23.19
C SER A 243 4.36 -2.67 21.72
N ILE A 244 4.30 -3.76 20.94
CA ILE A 244 3.89 -3.73 19.53
C ILE A 244 2.41 -3.37 19.39
N ARG A 245 1.53 -3.88 20.28
CA ARG A 245 0.11 -3.47 20.28
C ARG A 245 -0.06 -1.99 20.59
N ASN A 246 0.75 -1.43 21.48
CA ASN A 246 0.73 0.01 21.76
C ASN A 246 1.13 0.83 20.51
N TRP A 247 2.12 0.36 19.75
CA TRP A 247 2.46 0.94 18.44
C TRP A 247 1.28 0.89 17.47
N TRP A 248 0.60 -0.26 17.35
CA TRP A 248 -0.60 -0.38 16.51
C TRP A 248 -1.72 0.57 16.95
N GLY A 249 -1.95 0.68 18.25
CA GLY A 249 -2.93 1.61 18.83
C GLY A 249 -2.67 3.07 18.46
N PHE A 250 -1.42 3.44 18.18
CA PHE A 250 -1.09 4.74 17.60
C PHE A 250 -1.18 4.75 16.07
N SER A 251 -0.49 3.81 15.40
CA SER A 251 -0.23 3.87 13.96
C SER A 251 -1.44 3.50 13.10
N GLU A 252 -2.32 2.60 13.53
CA GLU A 252 -3.52 2.25 12.74
C GLU A 252 -4.51 3.43 12.66
N PRO A 253 -4.88 4.10 13.79
CA PRO A 253 -5.71 5.31 13.71
C PRO A 253 -5.03 6.46 12.97
N ALA A 254 -3.71 6.64 13.13
CA ALA A 254 -2.96 7.65 12.39
C ALA A 254 -3.09 7.44 10.88
N GLN A 255 -2.92 6.19 10.43
CA GLN A 255 -3.08 5.81 9.04
C GLN A 255 -4.51 6.00 8.54
N ASP A 256 -5.54 5.62 9.29
CA ASP A 256 -6.93 5.88 8.90
C ASP A 256 -7.15 7.38 8.64
N MET A 257 -6.68 8.24 9.55
CA MET A 257 -6.79 9.69 9.40
C MET A 257 -5.95 10.22 8.22
N ALA A 258 -4.73 9.73 8.03
CA ALA A 258 -3.87 10.12 6.91
C ALA A 258 -4.51 9.78 5.56
N TRP A 259 -5.05 8.56 5.42
CA TRP A 259 -5.73 8.12 4.19
C TRP A 259 -7.03 8.88 3.90
N ARG A 260 -7.60 9.55 4.89
CA ARG A 260 -8.71 10.52 4.76
C ARG A 260 -8.21 11.96 4.52
N ASN A 261 -6.96 12.13 4.13
CA ASN A 261 -6.33 13.41 3.80
C ASN A 261 -6.25 14.39 4.98
N LEU A 262 -6.26 13.92 6.24
CA LEU A 262 -6.01 14.79 7.39
C LEU A 262 -4.51 15.11 7.49
N PRO A 263 -4.14 16.37 7.81
CA PRO A 263 -2.74 16.77 7.85
C PRO A 263 -2.02 16.18 9.08
N PRO A 264 -0.70 15.93 9.01
CA PRO A 264 0.07 15.30 10.08
C PRO A 264 -0.05 16.00 11.45
N GLU A 265 -0.07 17.34 11.48
CA GLU A 265 -0.21 18.13 12.70
C GLU A 265 -1.55 17.86 13.39
N VAL A 266 -2.61 17.63 12.62
CA VAL A 266 -3.95 17.33 13.12
C VAL A 266 -4.01 15.89 13.62
N ILE A 267 -3.39 14.95 12.91
CA ILE A 267 -3.30 13.54 13.35
C ILE A 267 -2.60 13.45 14.71
N LEU A 268 -1.43 14.09 14.84
CA LEU A 268 -0.68 14.14 16.09
C LEU A 268 -1.46 14.90 17.18
N GLY A 269 -2.12 16.00 16.83
CA GLY A 269 -2.99 16.74 17.74
C GLY A 269 -4.13 15.90 18.29
N SER A 270 -4.78 15.09 17.45
CA SER A 270 -5.82 14.14 17.88
C SER A 270 -5.24 13.05 18.77
N ALA A 271 -4.13 12.42 18.39
CA ALA A 271 -3.48 11.37 19.19
C ALA A 271 -3.12 11.87 20.60
N VAL A 272 -2.46 13.03 20.68
CA VAL A 272 -1.93 13.59 21.93
C VAL A 272 -3.03 14.17 22.81
N ASN A 273 -3.99 14.90 22.24
CA ASN A 273 -4.93 15.69 23.03
C ASN A 273 -6.26 15.01 23.30
N THR A 274 -6.63 13.97 22.54
CA THR A 274 -7.99 13.38 22.61
C THR A 274 -8.01 11.90 22.98
N SER A 275 -6.90 11.18 22.80
CA SER A 275 -6.84 9.76 23.17
C SER A 275 -6.93 9.58 24.69
N GLU A 276 -7.79 8.64 25.11
CA GLU A 276 -7.88 8.18 26.50
C GLU A 276 -6.68 7.29 26.89
N ASP A 277 -5.97 6.72 25.92
CA ASP A 277 -4.83 5.82 26.13
C ASP A 277 -3.52 6.60 26.32
N PRO A 278 -2.87 6.52 27.51
CA PRO A 278 -1.60 7.20 27.75
C PRO A 278 -0.45 6.71 26.86
N PHE A 279 -0.45 5.46 26.41
CA PHE A 279 0.60 4.93 25.53
C PHE A 279 0.48 5.50 24.12
N VAL A 280 -0.73 5.70 23.63
CA VAL A 280 -0.98 6.39 22.36
C VAL A 280 -0.49 7.84 22.43
N ARG A 281 -0.79 8.56 23.52
CA ARG A 281 -0.30 9.93 23.72
C ARG A 281 1.23 10.00 23.76
N ALA A 282 1.86 9.10 24.50
CA ALA A 282 3.33 9.03 24.59
C ALA A 282 3.96 8.74 23.21
N THR A 283 3.37 7.82 22.44
CA THR A 283 3.83 7.50 21.08
C THR A 283 3.62 8.69 20.14
N GLY A 284 2.51 9.43 20.27
CA GLY A 284 2.28 10.65 19.52
C GLY A 284 3.33 11.74 19.78
N HIS A 285 3.74 11.93 21.04
CA HIS A 285 4.86 12.81 21.37
C HIS A 285 6.19 12.33 20.78
N LEU A 286 6.48 11.04 20.87
CA LEU A 286 7.68 10.45 20.28
C LEU A 286 7.75 10.68 18.76
N VAL A 287 6.64 10.48 18.05
CA VAL A 287 6.55 10.72 16.61
C VAL A 287 6.68 12.21 16.28
N ALA A 288 6.07 13.09 17.07
CA ALA A 288 6.22 14.54 16.92
C ALA A 288 7.69 14.98 17.09
N ASP A 289 8.38 14.45 18.09
CA ASP A 289 9.79 14.76 18.36
C ASP A 289 10.70 14.28 17.23
N ILE A 290 10.48 13.06 16.72
CA ILE A 290 11.29 12.47 15.63
C ILE A 290 11.05 13.19 14.29
N THR A 291 9.80 13.56 13.99
CA THR A 291 9.44 14.18 12.71
C THR A 291 9.63 15.70 12.72
N GLY A 292 9.69 16.32 13.90
CA GLY A 292 9.67 17.77 14.07
C GLY A 292 8.30 18.41 13.79
N ILE A 293 7.25 17.62 13.67
CA ILE A 293 5.88 18.08 13.38
C ILE A 293 5.14 18.33 14.69
N GLY A 294 4.77 19.58 14.95
CA GLY A 294 4.08 19.97 16.17
C GLY A 294 2.61 19.53 16.18
N PRO A 295 2.10 18.93 17.27
CA PRO A 295 0.69 18.58 17.38
C PRO A 295 -0.19 19.82 17.41
N THR A 296 -1.29 19.81 16.65
CA THR A 296 -2.30 20.87 16.66
C THR A 296 -2.93 20.96 18.04
N ALA A 297 -2.95 22.16 18.62
CA ALA A 297 -3.56 22.40 19.93
C ALA A 297 -5.07 22.09 19.92
N THR A 298 -5.61 21.64 21.06
CA THR A 298 -7.03 21.25 21.20
C THR A 298 -8.01 22.31 20.70
N SER A 299 -7.72 23.59 20.95
CA SER A 299 -8.56 24.71 20.52
C SER A 299 -8.64 24.91 19.00
N LYS A 300 -7.77 24.26 18.23
CA LYS A 300 -7.65 24.37 16.78
C LYS A 300 -8.00 23.09 16.01
N LEU A 301 -8.31 21.98 16.69
CA LEU A 301 -8.58 20.69 16.02
C LEU A 301 -9.87 20.71 15.18
N GLY A 302 -10.81 21.60 15.47
CA GLY A 302 -12.05 21.74 14.69
C GLY A 302 -12.93 20.49 14.71
N ASN A 303 -13.91 20.45 13.81
CA ASN A 303 -14.86 19.34 13.66
C ASN A 303 -14.35 18.36 12.59
N ILE A 304 -13.47 17.45 13.00
CA ILE A 304 -12.80 16.49 12.12
C ILE A 304 -13.12 15.05 12.53
N HIS A 305 -12.97 14.12 11.58
CA HIS A 305 -12.99 12.70 11.91
C HIS A 305 -11.77 12.36 12.78
N ASN A 306 -11.99 11.68 13.90
CA ASN A 306 -10.93 11.34 14.83
C ASN A 306 -10.94 9.84 15.13
N ALA A 307 -9.94 9.13 14.63
CA ALA A 307 -9.83 7.68 14.81
C ALA A 307 -9.34 7.25 16.21
N TYR A 308 -8.88 8.20 17.04
CA TYR A 308 -8.41 7.93 18.41
C TYR A 308 -9.52 7.96 19.47
N ILE A 309 -10.74 8.34 19.09
CA ILE A 309 -11.90 8.36 19.98
C ILE A 309 -12.90 7.28 19.57
N LYS A 310 -13.85 7.00 20.47
CA LYS A 310 -14.89 5.98 20.23
C LYS A 310 -15.78 6.38 19.06
N SER A 311 -16.21 5.40 18.25
CA SER A 311 -17.01 5.60 17.03
C SER A 311 -18.30 6.39 17.30
N GLU A 312 -18.89 6.23 18.49
CA GLU A 312 -20.10 6.94 18.91
C GLU A 312 -19.92 8.46 18.93
N HIS A 313 -18.73 8.96 19.30
CA HIS A 313 -18.44 10.39 19.27
C HIS A 313 -18.36 10.92 17.84
N ASN A 314 -17.72 10.17 16.93
CA ASN A 314 -17.71 10.52 15.50
C ASN A 314 -19.12 10.48 14.90
N SER A 315 -19.98 9.56 15.35
CA SER A 315 -21.39 9.48 14.92
C SER A 315 -22.21 10.70 15.38
N LEU A 316 -22.01 11.18 16.62
CA LEU A 316 -22.63 12.41 17.10
C LEU A 316 -22.15 13.63 16.30
N LEU A 317 -20.83 13.76 16.13
CA LEU A 317 -20.24 14.84 15.34
C LEU A 317 -20.71 14.80 13.88
N HIS A 318 -20.86 13.61 13.30
CA HIS A 318 -21.40 13.43 11.96
C HIS A 318 -22.80 14.06 11.86
N ARG A 319 -23.70 13.78 12.81
CA ARG A 319 -25.05 14.37 12.82
C ARG A 319 -25.02 15.90 12.91
N GLU A 320 -24.18 16.45 13.79
CA GLU A 320 -24.01 17.90 13.90
C GLU A 320 -23.53 18.53 12.58
N MET A 321 -22.59 17.87 11.91
CA MET A 321 -22.06 18.34 10.62
C MET A 321 -23.07 18.19 9.48
N VAL A 322 -23.94 17.18 9.52
CA VAL A 322 -25.06 17.01 8.58
C VAL A 322 -26.03 18.18 8.68
N GLU A 323 -26.43 18.57 9.89
CA GLU A 323 -27.30 19.75 10.11
C GLU A 323 -26.64 21.03 9.61
N LYS A 324 -25.38 21.24 10.00
CA LYS A 324 -24.63 22.44 9.59
C LYS A 324 -24.52 22.57 8.07
N ALA A 325 -24.23 21.46 7.37
CA ALA A 325 -24.16 21.45 5.91
C ALA A 325 -25.49 21.85 5.26
N PHE A 326 -26.62 21.39 5.81
CA PHE A 326 -27.94 21.78 5.33
C PHE A 326 -28.22 23.27 5.58
N GLU A 327 -28.01 23.77 6.79
CA GLU A 327 -28.25 25.18 7.14
C GLU A 327 -27.43 26.15 6.27
N GLU A 328 -26.16 25.83 6.01
CA GLU A 328 -25.29 26.64 5.15
C GLU A 328 -25.73 26.62 3.67
N ALA A 329 -26.19 25.47 3.18
CA ALA A 329 -26.64 25.33 1.81
C ALA A 329 -28.02 25.95 1.58
N ILE A 330 -28.97 25.76 2.50
CA ILE A 330 -30.32 26.31 2.37
C ILE A 330 -30.35 27.83 2.52
N ALA A 331 -29.49 28.41 3.36
CA ALA A 331 -29.38 29.87 3.49
C ALA A 331 -28.99 30.52 2.15
N ARG A 332 -28.06 29.89 1.41
CA ARG A 332 -27.71 30.32 0.05
C ARG A 332 -28.85 30.07 -0.93
N GLY A 333 -29.50 28.90 -0.86
CA GLY A 333 -30.64 28.58 -1.73
C GLY A 333 -31.81 29.56 -1.60
N VAL A 334 -32.10 30.02 -0.38
CA VAL A 334 -33.10 31.08 -0.15
C VAL A 334 -32.66 32.42 -0.74
N SER A 335 -31.38 32.80 -0.60
CA SER A 335 -30.86 34.04 -1.17
C SER A 335 -30.80 34.04 -2.70
N GLU A 336 -30.59 32.88 -3.32
CA GLU A 336 -30.49 32.70 -4.76
C GLU A 336 -31.82 32.27 -5.41
N GLU A 337 -32.87 32.08 -4.60
CA GLU A 337 -34.17 31.54 -5.01
C GLU A 337 -34.04 30.25 -5.84
N SER A 338 -33.12 29.36 -5.44
CA SER A 338 -32.79 28.15 -6.18
C SER A 338 -32.40 26.98 -5.28
N GLY A 339 -32.76 25.75 -5.67
CA GLY A 339 -32.24 24.52 -5.07
C GLY A 339 -30.77 24.22 -5.43
N GLN A 340 -30.16 24.97 -6.36
CA GLN A 340 -28.79 24.70 -6.84
C GLN A 340 -27.70 24.68 -5.77
N PRO A 341 -27.69 25.58 -4.75
CA PRO A 341 -26.70 25.52 -3.68
C PRO A 341 -26.71 24.20 -2.89
N LEU A 342 -27.88 23.55 -2.74
CA LEU A 342 -28.00 22.23 -2.12
C LEU A 342 -27.42 21.13 -3.01
N ILE A 343 -27.65 21.19 -4.33
CA ILE A 343 -27.04 20.27 -5.30
C ILE A 343 -25.52 20.42 -5.33
N ALA A 344 -25.02 21.65 -5.35
CA ALA A 344 -23.59 21.94 -5.34
C ALA A 344 -22.92 21.40 -4.05
N ALA A 345 -23.55 21.59 -2.89
CA ALA A 345 -23.08 21.04 -1.63
C ALA A 345 -23.07 19.49 -1.64
N ALA A 346 -24.11 18.86 -2.19
CA ALA A 346 -24.16 17.41 -2.33
C ALA A 346 -23.06 16.86 -3.27
N ASN A 347 -22.83 17.53 -4.40
CA ASN A 347 -21.78 17.16 -5.35
C ASN A 347 -20.39 17.26 -4.71
N ALA A 348 -20.12 18.35 -3.96
CA ALA A 348 -18.88 18.50 -3.20
C ALA A 348 -18.71 17.39 -2.16
N GLN A 349 -19.76 17.02 -1.41
CA GLN A 349 -19.70 15.91 -0.47
C GLN A 349 -19.42 14.56 -1.14
N ASN A 350 -19.95 14.32 -2.35
CA ASN A 350 -19.64 13.10 -3.11
C ASN A 350 -18.20 13.09 -3.63
N GLU A 351 -17.67 14.23 -4.05
CA GLU A 351 -16.25 14.38 -4.40
C GLU A 351 -15.35 14.10 -3.18
N PHE A 352 -15.65 14.69 -2.02
CA PHE A 352 -14.92 14.41 -0.78
C PHE A 352 -15.06 12.95 -0.32
N LEU A 353 -16.19 12.31 -0.58
CA LEU A 353 -16.34 10.88 -0.29
C LEU A 353 -15.34 10.04 -1.09
N ALA A 354 -15.06 10.39 -2.35
CA ALA A 354 -14.04 9.72 -3.17
C ALA A 354 -12.63 9.84 -2.58
N GLU A 355 -12.39 10.87 -1.80
CA GLU A 355 -11.15 11.05 -1.05
C GLU A 355 -11.08 10.23 0.25
N GLY A 356 -12.21 9.66 0.69
CA GLY A 356 -12.34 8.92 1.96
C GLY A 356 -13.01 9.72 3.09
N ASN A 357 -13.43 10.96 2.83
CA ASN A 357 -14.07 11.82 3.83
C ASN A 357 -15.56 11.46 3.99
N ILE A 358 -15.91 10.94 5.17
CA ILE A 358 -17.27 10.46 5.48
C ILE A 358 -18.02 11.33 6.50
N LEU A 359 -17.31 12.18 7.24
CA LEU A 359 -17.90 13.01 8.29
C LEU A 359 -18.83 14.07 7.67
N GLY A 360 -20.05 14.19 8.19
CA GLY A 360 -21.06 15.13 7.69
C GLY A 360 -21.65 14.79 6.32
N TRP A 361 -21.34 13.62 5.73
CA TRP A 361 -21.91 13.24 4.44
C TRP A 361 -23.44 13.05 4.55
N CYS A 362 -24.19 13.81 3.76
CA CYS A 362 -25.65 13.76 3.64
C CYS A 362 -26.13 14.10 2.21
N ALA A 363 -25.29 13.82 1.21
CA ALA A 363 -25.49 14.28 -0.16
C ALA A 363 -26.84 13.85 -0.75
N HIS A 364 -27.33 12.64 -0.43
CA HIS A 364 -28.64 12.16 -0.87
C HIS A 364 -29.79 13.01 -0.31
N ALA A 365 -29.70 13.43 0.96
CA ALA A 365 -30.70 14.24 1.64
C ALA A 365 -30.69 15.68 1.11
N LEU A 366 -29.50 16.24 0.87
CA LEU A 366 -29.35 17.55 0.22
C LEU A 366 -29.96 17.57 -1.19
N GLN A 367 -29.75 16.52 -1.97
CA GLN A 367 -30.36 16.39 -3.31
C GLN A 367 -31.88 16.22 -3.26
N ALA A 368 -32.41 15.53 -2.24
CA ALA A 368 -33.86 15.43 -2.03
C ALA A 368 -34.45 16.79 -1.65
N ALA A 369 -33.83 17.48 -0.70
CA ALA A 369 -34.22 18.82 -0.27
C ALA A 369 -34.21 19.83 -1.43
N ALA A 370 -33.22 19.77 -2.32
CA ALA A 370 -33.14 20.62 -3.51
C ALA A 370 -34.36 20.43 -4.44
N ARG A 371 -34.76 19.19 -4.70
CA ARG A 371 -35.95 18.90 -5.54
C ARG A 371 -37.23 19.41 -4.89
N ALA A 372 -37.36 19.26 -3.58
CA ALA A 372 -38.51 19.78 -2.82
C ALA A 372 -38.55 21.31 -2.85
N PHE A 373 -37.38 21.97 -2.74
CA PHE A 373 -37.23 23.42 -2.84
C PHE A 373 -37.74 23.94 -4.20
N ASP A 374 -37.22 23.39 -5.30
CA ASP A 374 -37.60 23.82 -6.65
C ASP A 374 -39.08 23.53 -6.95
N SER A 375 -39.61 22.39 -6.47
CA SER A 375 -41.03 22.05 -6.63
C SER A 375 -41.95 23.00 -5.86
N ALA A 376 -41.52 23.47 -4.68
CA ALA A 376 -42.26 24.45 -3.89
C ALA A 376 -42.29 25.83 -4.56
N ILE A 377 -41.19 26.26 -5.19
CA ILE A 377 -41.16 27.48 -6.01
C ILE A 377 -42.23 27.40 -7.11
N LEU A 378 -42.25 26.29 -7.86
CA LEU A 378 -43.19 26.11 -8.98
C LEU A 378 -44.66 26.06 -8.52
N SER A 379 -44.92 25.57 -7.31
CA SER A 379 -46.27 25.45 -6.75
C SER A 379 -46.71 26.64 -5.89
N GLY A 380 -45.84 27.65 -5.69
CA GLY A 380 -46.11 28.81 -4.84
C GLY A 380 -46.15 28.50 -3.33
N ALA A 381 -45.62 27.34 -2.92
CA ALA A 381 -45.46 26.96 -1.52
C ALA A 381 -44.14 27.51 -0.96
N SER A 382 -43.96 27.47 0.37
CA SER A 382 -42.72 27.92 1.03
C SER A 382 -41.54 26.98 0.71
N PRO A 383 -40.52 27.41 -0.07
CA PRO A 383 -39.42 26.53 -0.48
C PRO A 383 -38.55 26.07 0.69
N LEU A 384 -38.31 26.96 1.65
CA LEU A 384 -37.56 26.67 2.88
C LEU A 384 -38.23 25.57 3.70
N GLN A 385 -39.55 25.65 3.89
CA GLN A 385 -40.29 24.66 4.68
C GLN A 385 -40.32 23.30 3.97
N ALA A 386 -40.54 23.29 2.65
CA ALA A 386 -40.55 22.07 1.85
C ALA A 386 -39.18 21.36 1.89
N ALA A 387 -38.09 22.11 1.67
CA ALA A 387 -36.74 21.56 1.70
C ALA A 387 -36.36 21.00 3.08
N ARG A 388 -36.70 21.72 4.16
CA ARG A 388 -36.43 21.25 5.53
C ARG A 388 -37.21 20.00 5.87
N LEU A 389 -38.49 19.93 5.52
CA LEU A 389 -39.31 18.74 5.76
C LEU A 389 -38.73 17.51 5.05
N GLU A 390 -38.33 17.68 3.79
CA GLU A 390 -37.73 16.60 3.00
C GLU A 390 -36.37 16.18 3.54
N PHE A 391 -35.53 17.14 3.95
CA PHE A 391 -34.23 16.86 4.55
C PHE A 391 -34.37 16.06 5.85
N GLU A 392 -35.23 16.50 6.77
CA GLU A 392 -35.50 15.80 8.03
C GLU A 392 -36.01 14.37 7.80
N GLY A 393 -36.83 14.16 6.77
CA GLY A 393 -37.34 12.83 6.41
C GLY A 393 -36.29 11.90 5.79
N THR A 394 -35.16 12.42 5.30
CA THR A 394 -34.19 11.66 4.50
C THR A 394 -32.79 11.58 5.10
N LYS A 395 -32.39 12.50 5.99
CA LYS A 395 -31.03 12.59 6.54
C LYS A 395 -30.54 11.31 7.22
N ASP A 396 -31.41 10.62 7.96
CA ASP A 396 -31.06 9.41 8.72
C ASP A 396 -31.18 8.09 7.92
N THR A 397 -31.52 8.16 6.63
CA THR A 397 -31.64 6.94 5.79
C THR A 397 -30.31 6.22 5.57
N THR A 398 -29.18 6.93 5.72
CA THR A 398 -27.84 6.34 5.68
C THR A 398 -27.22 6.41 7.08
N SER A 399 -26.96 5.27 7.70
CA SER A 399 -26.35 5.25 9.04
C SER A 399 -24.84 5.50 9.00
N TRP A 400 -24.29 6.03 10.10
CA TRP A 400 -22.86 6.21 10.29
C TRP A 400 -22.05 4.92 10.01
N ASP A 401 -22.51 3.78 10.51
CA ASP A 401 -21.81 2.50 10.31
C ASP A 401 -21.75 2.09 8.84
N MET A 402 -22.76 2.42 8.04
CA MET A 402 -22.75 2.16 6.59
C MET A 402 -21.75 3.07 5.89
N LEU A 403 -21.73 4.36 6.24
CA LEU A 403 -20.74 5.31 5.71
C LEU A 403 -19.32 4.91 6.09
N LYS A 404 -19.11 4.48 7.33
CA LYS A 404 -17.82 3.96 7.79
C LYS A 404 -17.36 2.77 6.94
N LYS A 405 -18.24 1.79 6.69
CA LYS A 405 -17.91 0.63 5.82
C LYS A 405 -17.52 1.05 4.40
N VAL A 406 -18.23 2.03 3.82
CA VAL A 406 -17.88 2.57 2.50
C VAL A 406 -16.52 3.28 2.55
N GLY A 407 -16.30 4.14 3.54
CA GLY A 407 -15.03 4.83 3.75
C GLY A 407 -13.85 3.87 3.94
N ASP A 408 -14.02 2.83 4.76
CA ASP A 408 -13.01 1.80 5.00
C ASP A 408 -12.69 1.03 3.70
N SER A 409 -13.70 0.77 2.86
CA SER A 409 -13.51 0.13 1.54
C SER A 409 -12.76 1.03 0.55
N ILE A 410 -13.02 2.34 0.58
CA ILE A 410 -12.30 3.34 -0.22
C ILE A 410 -10.84 3.39 0.20
N ILE A 411 -10.57 3.48 1.50
CA ILE A 411 -9.20 3.49 2.05
C ILE A 411 -8.46 2.21 1.64
N GLU A 412 -9.10 1.06 1.71
CA GLU A 412 -8.50 -0.22 1.29
C GLU A 412 -8.16 -0.25 -0.21
N GLN A 413 -8.97 0.37 -1.08
CA GLN A 413 -8.63 0.53 -2.50
C GLN A 413 -7.44 1.49 -2.67
N LYS A 414 -7.43 2.63 -1.98
CA LYS A 414 -6.31 3.59 -2.02
C LYS A 414 -5.01 2.95 -1.54
N ARG A 415 -5.04 2.16 -0.46
CA ARG A 415 -3.88 1.41 0.06
C ARG A 415 -3.31 0.43 -0.98
N LYS A 416 -4.15 -0.14 -1.85
CA LYS A 416 -3.73 -1.00 -2.97
C LYS A 416 -3.18 -0.25 -4.19
N GLY A 417 -3.10 1.09 -4.11
CA GLY A 417 -2.70 1.92 -5.25
C GLY A 417 -3.78 2.05 -6.33
N LEU A 418 -5.02 1.65 -6.03
CA LEU A 418 -6.13 1.79 -6.97
C LEU A 418 -6.68 3.22 -6.90
N ALA A 419 -6.86 3.85 -8.07
CA ALA A 419 -7.50 5.14 -8.17
C ALA A 419 -8.96 5.04 -7.70
N THR A 420 -9.34 5.83 -6.69
CA THR A 420 -10.73 5.93 -6.25
C THR A 420 -11.43 7.05 -7.01
N THR A 421 -12.52 6.72 -7.68
CA THR A 421 -13.37 7.67 -8.41
C THR A 421 -14.82 7.49 -7.98
N LEU A 422 -15.70 8.42 -8.34
CA LEU A 422 -17.15 8.22 -8.14
C LEU A 422 -17.65 6.90 -8.76
N GLY A 423 -17.06 6.47 -9.88
CA GLY A 423 -17.35 5.17 -10.50
C GLY A 423 -16.96 3.99 -9.60
N SER A 424 -15.76 4.00 -9.01
CA SER A 424 -15.33 2.92 -8.12
C SER A 424 -16.17 2.86 -6.84
N ILE A 425 -16.62 4.00 -6.31
CA ILE A 425 -17.55 4.02 -5.17
C ILE A 425 -18.91 3.45 -5.57
N ALA A 426 -19.40 3.75 -6.77
CA ALA A 426 -20.64 3.17 -7.28
C ALA A 426 -20.54 1.64 -7.37
N GLU A 427 -19.39 1.09 -7.79
CA GLU A 427 -19.12 -0.35 -7.79
C GLU A 427 -19.07 -0.93 -6.37
N ILE A 428 -18.39 -0.26 -5.43
CA ILE A 428 -18.38 -0.64 -4.00
C ILE A 428 -19.83 -0.73 -3.48
N CYS A 429 -20.67 0.25 -3.79
CA CYS A 429 -22.05 0.29 -3.32
C CYS A 429 -22.93 -0.75 -4.01
N HIS A 430 -22.72 -1.01 -5.30
CA HIS A 430 -23.49 -1.99 -6.07
C HIS A 430 -23.26 -3.42 -5.59
N ASN A 431 -22.02 -3.75 -5.22
CA ASN A 431 -21.62 -5.11 -4.85
C ASN A 431 -21.98 -5.48 -3.41
N ASN A 432 -22.23 -4.50 -2.51
CA ASN A 432 -22.15 -4.75 -1.06
C ASN A 432 -23.48 -4.73 -0.29
N HIS A 433 -24.55 -4.02 -0.69
CA HIS A 433 -25.86 -4.12 -0.01
C HIS A 433 -26.98 -3.25 -0.64
N PRO A 434 -28.27 -3.64 -0.60
CA PRO A 434 -29.40 -2.75 -0.88
C PRO A 434 -29.44 -1.48 -0.02
N ALA A 435 -28.85 -1.54 1.18
CA ALA A 435 -28.81 -0.41 2.11
C ALA A 435 -27.85 0.71 1.67
N LEU A 436 -26.99 0.47 0.67
CA LEU A 436 -26.13 1.50 0.08
C LEU A 436 -26.80 2.21 -1.11
N ALA A 437 -28.08 1.91 -1.39
CA ALA A 437 -28.84 2.54 -2.46
C ALA A 437 -28.90 4.08 -2.38
N PRO A 438 -29.03 4.72 -1.20
CA PRO A 438 -29.00 6.18 -1.11
C PRO A 438 -27.66 6.78 -1.58
N ILE A 439 -26.54 6.18 -1.17
CA ILE A 439 -25.19 6.59 -1.57
C ILE A 439 -25.02 6.41 -3.09
N LEU A 440 -25.36 5.23 -3.61
CA LEU A 440 -25.29 4.95 -5.04
C LEU A 440 -26.16 5.89 -5.87
N GLY A 441 -27.38 6.17 -5.41
CA GLY A 441 -28.30 7.09 -6.06
C GLY A 441 -27.72 8.50 -6.11
N SER A 442 -27.15 8.96 -5.00
CA SER A 442 -26.55 10.29 -4.92
C SER A 442 -25.35 10.46 -5.84
N ILE A 443 -24.45 9.46 -5.87
CA ILE A 443 -23.29 9.45 -6.75
C ILE A 443 -23.72 9.47 -8.22
N ARG A 444 -24.71 8.67 -8.59
CA ARG A 444 -25.24 8.65 -9.98
C ARG A 444 -25.86 9.98 -10.38
N MET A 445 -26.43 10.72 -9.45
CA MET A 445 -26.91 12.08 -9.72
C MET A 445 -25.75 13.02 -9.98
N THR A 446 -24.72 13.03 -9.14
CA THR A 446 -23.52 13.86 -9.34
C THR A 446 -22.82 13.53 -10.65
N MET A 447 -22.70 12.26 -11.04
CA MET A 447 -22.09 11.87 -12.31
C MET A 447 -22.88 12.32 -13.55
N LYS A 448 -24.16 12.67 -13.40
CA LYS A 448 -25.02 13.20 -14.48
C LYS A 448 -25.14 14.73 -14.43
N ASP A 449 -24.54 15.36 -13.43
CA ASP A 449 -24.58 16.81 -13.26
C ASP A 449 -23.75 17.50 -14.36
N PRO A 450 -24.33 18.43 -15.14
CA PRO A 450 -23.62 19.08 -16.23
C PRO A 450 -22.36 19.84 -15.79
N ASP A 451 -22.35 20.42 -14.59
CA ASP A 451 -21.21 21.19 -14.10
C ASP A 451 -20.10 20.28 -13.57
N PHE A 452 -20.47 19.12 -13.03
CA PHE A 452 -19.50 18.04 -12.78
C PHE A 452 -18.88 17.53 -14.09
N ILE A 453 -19.68 17.26 -15.13
CA ILE A 453 -19.20 16.79 -16.43
C ILE A 453 -18.22 17.81 -17.06
N LYS A 454 -18.58 19.09 -17.07
CA LYS A 454 -17.68 20.16 -17.58
C LYS A 454 -16.35 20.21 -16.82
N ARG A 455 -16.38 20.06 -15.49
CA ARG A 455 -15.15 20.04 -14.67
C ARG A 455 -14.29 18.82 -15.00
N LEU A 456 -14.90 17.67 -15.22
CA LEU A 456 -14.20 16.44 -15.62
C LEU A 456 -13.58 16.57 -17.02
N GLU A 457 -14.32 17.13 -17.97
CA GLU A 457 -13.84 17.41 -19.34
C GLU A 457 -12.68 18.40 -19.31
N ALA A 458 -12.78 19.50 -18.54
CA ALA A 458 -11.70 20.46 -18.38
C ALA A 458 -10.45 19.81 -17.77
N ALA A 459 -10.59 18.98 -16.73
CA ALA A 459 -9.48 18.28 -16.11
C ALA A 459 -8.76 17.33 -17.09
N ASN A 460 -9.53 16.63 -17.95
CA ASN A 460 -8.98 15.77 -18.99
C ASN A 460 -8.28 16.58 -20.11
N ASP A 461 -8.83 17.72 -20.51
CA ASP A 461 -8.23 18.59 -21.53
C ASP A 461 -6.88 19.18 -21.09
N PHE A 462 -6.70 19.43 -19.79
CA PHE A 462 -5.41 19.84 -19.23
C PHE A 462 -4.41 18.68 -19.13
N ALA A 463 -4.88 17.45 -18.84
CA ALA A 463 -4.01 16.27 -18.81
C ALA A 463 -3.45 15.91 -20.21
N VAL A 464 -4.19 16.21 -21.29
CA VAL A 464 -3.74 16.00 -22.68
C VAL A 464 -2.75 17.07 -23.16
N ARG A 465 -2.62 18.20 -22.45
CA ARG A 465 -1.69 19.31 -22.78
C ARG A 465 -0.43 19.34 -21.90
N GLY A 466 0.07 18.19 -21.46
CA GLY A 466 1.48 18.05 -21.04
C GLY A 466 2.43 18.35 -22.22
N PRO A 467 3.71 18.70 -21.99
CA PRO A 467 4.58 19.24 -23.03
C PRO A 467 4.67 18.25 -24.20
N SER A 468 4.00 18.62 -25.29
CA SER A 468 4.15 17.94 -26.57
C SER A 468 5.64 17.96 -26.90
N ALA A 469 6.20 16.76 -27.11
CA ALA A 469 7.57 16.60 -27.54
C ALA A 469 7.87 17.62 -28.65
N ALA A 470 8.98 18.35 -28.48
CA ALA A 470 9.45 19.32 -29.47
C ALA A 470 9.35 18.72 -30.89
N PRO A 471 8.90 19.51 -31.88
CA PRO A 471 8.70 19.01 -33.23
C PRO A 471 9.99 18.36 -33.72
N SER A 472 9.88 17.10 -34.11
CA SER A 472 10.96 16.32 -34.69
C SER A 472 11.61 17.11 -35.81
N ALA A 473 12.94 17.23 -35.71
CA ALA A 473 13.77 17.83 -36.73
C ALA A 473 13.45 17.20 -38.10
N SER A 474 13.25 18.06 -39.10
CA SER A 474 13.08 17.67 -40.49
C SER A 474 14.23 16.76 -40.96
N PRO A 475 14.00 15.83 -41.90
CA PRO A 475 15.05 14.91 -42.32
C PRO A 475 16.15 15.67 -43.06
N ALA A 476 17.39 15.52 -42.60
CA ALA A 476 18.58 15.99 -43.31
C ALA A 476 18.71 15.31 -44.69
N PRO A 477 19.23 16.01 -45.72
CA PRO A 477 19.34 15.47 -47.07
C PRO A 477 20.38 14.35 -47.15
N LYS A 478 20.02 13.26 -47.85
CA LYS A 478 20.86 12.07 -48.07
C LYS A 478 22.11 12.41 -48.89
N ALA A 479 23.28 12.05 -48.36
CA ALA A 479 24.51 11.91 -49.14
C ALA A 479 24.47 10.61 -49.99
N PRO A 480 25.13 10.57 -51.16
CA PRO A 480 25.00 9.48 -52.12
C PRO A 480 25.87 8.26 -51.74
N THR A 481 25.28 7.08 -51.83
CA THR A 481 25.95 5.78 -51.69
C THR A 481 26.58 5.33 -53.02
N PRO A 482 27.75 4.68 -53.03
CA PRO A 482 28.30 4.03 -54.21
C PRO A 482 27.62 2.69 -54.48
N SER A 483 27.51 2.35 -55.77
CA SER A 483 26.82 1.20 -56.35
C SER A 483 27.73 -0.02 -56.55
N ALA A 484 27.22 -1.23 -56.24
CA ALA A 484 27.61 -2.52 -56.83
C ALA A 484 26.56 -3.61 -56.42
N PRO A 485 26.51 -4.80 -57.06
CA PRO A 485 25.56 -5.12 -58.12
C PRO A 485 24.53 -6.20 -57.74
N ALA A 486 23.52 -6.30 -58.62
CA ALA A 486 22.33 -7.12 -58.52
C ALA A 486 22.60 -8.65 -58.45
N TYR A 487 21.77 -9.34 -57.66
CA TYR A 487 21.43 -10.73 -57.90
C TYR A 487 19.93 -10.97 -57.68
N SER A 488 19.36 -11.78 -58.57
CA SER A 488 17.95 -11.98 -58.87
C SER A 488 17.21 -12.92 -57.91
N ALA A 489 15.91 -12.65 -57.75
CA ALA A 489 14.91 -13.49 -57.06
C ALA A 489 14.66 -14.85 -57.78
N PRO A 490 14.01 -15.81 -57.09
CA PRO A 490 12.57 -16.05 -57.29
C PRO A 490 11.86 -16.47 -55.98
N ALA A 491 10.54 -16.72 -55.87
CA ALA A 491 9.31 -16.16 -56.42
C ALA A 491 8.17 -16.76 -55.56
N PHE A 492 7.21 -15.91 -55.19
CA PHE A 492 5.79 -16.15 -54.86
C PHE A 492 5.33 -17.39 -54.06
N SER A 493 4.63 -17.13 -52.94
CA SER A 493 3.18 -17.40 -52.84
C SER A 493 2.55 -16.83 -51.55
N ALA A 494 1.55 -15.98 -51.74
CA ALA A 494 0.40 -15.76 -50.85
C ALA A 494 -0.83 -16.19 -51.71
N PRO A 495 -2.01 -16.56 -51.17
CA PRO A 495 -2.70 -15.89 -50.05
C PRO A 495 -3.50 -16.80 -49.10
N GLY A 496 -3.96 -16.24 -47.98
CA GLY A 496 -4.96 -16.88 -47.12
C GLY A 496 -5.44 -15.99 -45.98
N LEU A 497 -6.42 -15.13 -46.26
CA LEU A 497 -7.26 -14.46 -45.26
C LEU A 497 -8.01 -15.50 -44.40
N GLY A 498 -8.05 -15.28 -43.09
CA GLY A 498 -8.91 -16.02 -42.16
C GLY A 498 -9.14 -15.25 -40.87
N LEU A 499 -10.24 -14.48 -40.83
CA LEU A 499 -10.79 -13.83 -39.65
C LEU A 499 -11.30 -14.87 -38.63
N GLY A 500 -11.16 -14.56 -37.33
CA GLY A 500 -12.23 -14.77 -36.34
C GLY A 500 -11.93 -15.74 -35.19
N GLY A 501 -12.21 -15.29 -33.95
CA GLY A 501 -12.67 -16.20 -32.88
C GLY A 501 -11.93 -16.19 -31.54
N GLY A 502 -11.55 -15.04 -30.98
CA GLY A 502 -11.10 -14.95 -29.58
C GLY A 502 -12.26 -14.84 -28.59
N SER A 503 -12.80 -15.97 -28.11
CA SER A 503 -13.76 -15.96 -26.98
C SER A 503 -13.73 -17.21 -26.09
N SER A 504 -12.70 -18.07 -26.17
CA SER A 504 -12.68 -19.34 -25.43
C SER A 504 -12.17 -19.23 -23.98
N HIS A 505 -11.46 -18.16 -23.60
CA HIS A 505 -10.85 -18.10 -22.26
C HIS A 505 -11.79 -17.65 -21.14
N HIS A 506 -12.78 -16.81 -21.43
CA HIS A 506 -13.71 -16.35 -20.39
C HIS A 506 -14.72 -17.43 -19.97
N HIS A 507 -15.09 -18.32 -20.90
CA HIS A 507 -16.01 -19.42 -20.61
C HIS A 507 -15.36 -20.52 -19.76
N ALA A 508 -14.09 -20.86 -20.03
CA ALA A 508 -13.36 -21.86 -19.25
C ALA A 508 -13.15 -21.43 -17.79
N MET A 509 -12.87 -20.14 -17.56
CA MET A 509 -12.67 -19.57 -16.23
C MET A 509 -13.99 -19.52 -15.42
N MET A 510 -15.12 -19.23 -16.07
CA MET A 510 -16.44 -19.24 -15.41
C MET A 510 -16.90 -20.66 -15.06
N GLU A 511 -16.54 -21.67 -15.87
CA GLU A 511 -16.84 -23.07 -15.57
C GLU A 511 -16.02 -23.61 -14.39
N GLN A 512 -14.75 -23.18 -14.28
CA GLN A 512 -13.89 -23.53 -13.15
C GLN A 512 -14.39 -22.90 -11.83
N MET A 513 -14.78 -21.62 -11.83
CA MET A 513 -15.38 -20.98 -10.66
C MET A 513 -16.72 -21.63 -10.24
N ARG A 514 -17.49 -22.12 -11.21
CA ARG A 514 -18.76 -22.81 -10.92
C ARG A 514 -18.55 -24.19 -10.30
N ARG A 515 -17.48 -24.91 -10.71
CA ARG A 515 -17.06 -26.18 -10.10
C ARG A 515 -16.52 -26.00 -8.68
N GLU A 516 -15.72 -24.96 -8.43
CA GLU A 516 -15.20 -24.67 -7.08
C GLU A 516 -16.31 -24.28 -6.10
N LYS A 517 -17.34 -23.56 -6.57
CA LYS A 517 -18.51 -23.21 -5.76
C LYS A 517 -19.35 -24.45 -5.40
N MET A 518 -19.56 -25.38 -6.33
CA MET A 518 -20.29 -26.63 -6.05
C MET A 518 -19.54 -27.57 -5.10
N LEU A 519 -18.20 -27.59 -5.14
CA LEU A 519 -17.41 -28.39 -4.20
C LEU A 519 -17.47 -27.84 -2.77
N LYS A 520 -17.48 -26.51 -2.60
CA LYS A 520 -17.66 -25.88 -1.28
C LYS A 520 -19.04 -26.15 -0.67
N ASP A 521 -20.10 -26.08 -1.46
CA ASP A 521 -21.48 -26.30 -0.96
C ASP A 521 -21.75 -27.78 -0.65
N SER A 522 -20.96 -28.71 -1.19
CA SER A 522 -21.10 -30.16 -0.92
C SER A 522 -20.36 -30.65 0.33
N GLY A 523 -19.47 -29.84 0.91
CA GLY A 523 -18.64 -30.22 2.07
C GLY A 523 -19.27 -29.95 3.44
N GLU A 524 -20.44 -29.29 3.51
CA GLU A 524 -21.04 -28.81 4.75
C GLU A 524 -22.21 -29.67 5.27
N LYS A 525 -22.32 -30.92 4.80
CA LYS A 525 -23.30 -31.90 5.29
C LYS A 525 -22.72 -33.28 5.54
N THR A 526 -21.84 -33.39 6.53
CA THR A 526 -21.66 -34.60 7.35
C THR A 526 -20.84 -34.22 8.57
N ASP A 527 -21.55 -33.96 9.68
CA ASP A 527 -21.25 -34.54 11.00
C ASP A 527 -22.23 -33.95 12.02
N LYS A 528 -23.23 -34.78 12.35
CA LYS A 528 -24.02 -34.71 13.57
C LYS A 528 -23.95 -36.08 14.23
#